data_AF-A0A7S3M106-F1
#
_entry.id   AF-A0A7S3M106-F1
#
_cell.length_a   1.000
_cell.length_b   1.000
_cell.length_c   1.000
_cell.angle_alpha   90.00
_cell.angle_beta   90.00
_cell.angle_gamma   90.00
#
_symmetry.space_group_name_H-M   'P 1'
#
loop_
_entity.id
_entity.type
_entity.pdbx_description
1 polymer ?
#
loop_
_entity_poly.entity_id
_entity_poly.type
_entity_poly.pdbx_seq_one_letter_code
_entity_poly.pdbx_strand_id
1 'polypeptide(L)'
;VVLVTNAERGWIELSCQKFLPTILPLLENLRMVSARTTYEGPRAPSPLDWKLRAFDVEIERVYGFEAMEDATMRKNVLSLGDGAHEREAVMRSTQSLPNCSAKSLKFVERPDISQIVKQHTLISGCFDQIVQHEGNLDLCIRCE
;
A
#
# COMPACT_ATOMS: atom_id res chain seq x y z
N VAL A 1 -5.98 -0.15 -7.49
CA VAL A 1 -5.01 0.61 -6.67
C VAL A 1 -5.75 1.35 -5.57
N VAL A 2 -5.23 1.36 -4.35
CA VAL A 2 -5.79 2.11 -3.21
C VAL A 2 -4.64 2.88 -2.55
N LEU A 3 -4.84 4.15 -2.24
CA LEU A 3 -3.87 4.95 -1.48
C LEU A 3 -4.26 4.94 0.00
N VAL A 4 -3.39 4.43 0.87
CA VAL A 4 -3.64 4.34 2.31
C VAL A 4 -2.61 5.17 3.08
N THR A 5 -3.06 6.19 3.80
CA THR A 5 -2.21 7.10 4.57
C THR A 5 -2.58 7.14 6.05
N ASN A 6 -1.57 7.31 6.92
CA ASN A 6 -1.78 7.61 8.34
C ASN A 6 -1.88 9.12 8.62
N ALA A 7 -1.80 9.96 7.58
CA ALA A 7 -2.17 11.37 7.69
C ALA A 7 -3.69 11.53 7.74
N GLU A 8 -4.16 12.72 8.10
CA GLU A 8 -5.58 13.06 8.13
C GLU A 8 -6.20 13.10 6.72
N ARG A 9 -7.53 12.96 6.65
CA ARG A 9 -8.30 13.10 5.41
C ARG A 9 -8.00 14.44 4.72
N GLY A 10 -7.80 14.40 3.40
CA GLY A 10 -7.46 15.58 2.59
C GLY A 10 -5.94 15.78 2.41
N TRP A 11 -5.10 15.08 3.18
CA TRP A 11 -3.64 15.24 3.08
C TRP A 11 -3.09 14.88 1.70
N ILE A 12 -3.58 13.80 1.08
CA ILE A 12 -3.08 13.32 -0.22
C ILE A 12 -3.34 14.39 -1.28
N GLU A 13 -4.57 14.90 -1.32
CA GLU A 13 -5.05 15.88 -2.28
C GLU A 13 -4.32 17.22 -2.11
N LEU A 14 -4.23 17.72 -0.88
CA LEU A 14 -3.53 18.97 -0.57
C LEU A 14 -2.03 18.87 -0.89
N SER A 15 -1.40 17.74 -0.59
CA SER A 15 0.00 17.49 -0.92
C SER A 15 0.22 17.46 -2.43
N CYS A 16 -0.64 16.76 -3.18
CA CYS A 16 -0.56 16.72 -4.63
C CYS A 16 -0.78 18.10 -5.24
N GLN A 17 -1.80 18.84 -4.80
CA GLN A 17 -2.04 20.21 -5.27
C GLN A 17 -0.84 21.13 -5.06
N LYS A 18 -0.14 20.99 -3.93
CA LYS A 18 1.01 21.82 -3.59
C LYS A 18 2.29 21.45 -4.33
N PHE A 19 2.60 20.16 -4.44
CA PHE A 19 3.92 19.70 -4.88
C PHE A 19 3.92 19.04 -6.26
N LEU A 20 2.81 18.41 -6.66
CA LEU A 20 2.65 17.69 -7.92
C LEU A 20 1.27 17.97 -8.55
N PRO A 21 0.93 19.24 -8.87
CA PRO A 21 -0.43 19.59 -9.29
C PRO A 21 -0.87 18.89 -10.59
N THR A 22 0.08 18.49 -11.43
CA THR A 22 -0.21 17.80 -12.70
C THR A 22 -0.73 16.37 -12.51
N ILE A 23 -0.51 15.72 -11.36
CA ILE A 23 -1.06 14.39 -11.07
C ILE A 23 -2.42 14.44 -10.36
N LEU A 24 -2.86 15.62 -9.91
CA LEU A 24 -4.10 15.78 -9.15
C LEU A 24 -5.33 15.18 -9.88
N PRO A 25 -5.52 15.37 -11.21
CA PRO A 25 -6.66 14.77 -11.91
C PRO A 25 -6.66 13.23 -11.90
N LEU A 26 -5.48 12.60 -11.73
CA LEU A 26 -5.40 11.14 -11.64
C LEU A 26 -5.96 10.60 -10.31
N LEU A 27 -6.01 11.43 -9.27
CA LEU A 27 -6.55 11.03 -7.97
C LEU A 27 -8.07 10.82 -8.00
N GLU A 28 -8.80 11.48 -8.91
CA GLU A 28 -10.27 11.38 -9.01
C GLU A 28 -10.75 9.94 -9.22
N ASN A 29 -9.93 9.12 -9.87
CA ASN A 29 -10.23 7.71 -10.17
C ASN A 29 -9.65 6.74 -9.15
N LEU A 30 -8.95 7.23 -8.12
CA LEU A 30 -8.29 6.42 -7.12
C LEU A 30 -9.06 6.42 -5.80
N ARG A 31 -9.17 5.24 -5.20
CA ARG A 31 -9.67 5.13 -3.84
C ARG A 31 -8.60 5.60 -2.87
N MET A 32 -8.95 6.58 -2.04
CA MET A 32 -8.07 7.14 -1.01
C MET A 32 -8.64 6.87 0.37
N VAL A 33 -7.79 6.38 1.27
CA VAL A 33 -8.16 6.05 2.65
C VAL A 33 -7.17 6.74 3.59
N SER A 34 -7.69 7.64 4.41
CA SER A 34 -6.98 8.06 5.63
C SER A 34 -7.27 7.04 6.72
N ALA A 35 -6.31 6.15 6.96
CA ALA A 35 -6.39 5.12 7.99
C ALA A 35 -6.56 5.77 9.37
N ARG A 36 -5.82 6.86 9.65
CA ARG A 36 -5.93 7.61 10.90
C ARG A 36 -7.34 8.16 11.10
N THR A 37 -7.83 9.01 10.19
CA THR A 37 -9.16 9.63 10.36
C THR A 37 -10.28 8.60 10.43
N THR A 38 -10.10 7.42 9.83
CA THR A 38 -11.13 6.38 9.80
C THR A 38 -11.12 5.49 11.04
N TYR A 39 -9.94 5.17 11.58
CA TYR A 39 -9.79 4.10 12.57
C TYR A 39 -9.18 4.53 13.90
N GLU A 40 -8.62 5.74 14.03
CA GLU A 40 -8.05 6.24 15.28
C GLU A 40 -9.08 6.21 16.42
N GLY A 41 -8.72 5.55 17.52
CA GLY A 41 -9.57 5.45 18.69
C GLY A 41 -9.13 4.35 19.66
N PRO A 42 -9.88 4.12 20.74
CA PRO A 42 -9.48 3.19 21.81
C PRO A 42 -9.22 1.75 21.35
N ARG A 43 -9.87 1.30 20.26
CA ARG A 43 -9.71 -0.05 19.69
C ARG A 43 -8.59 -0.15 18.64
N ALA A 44 -7.93 0.96 18.33
CA ALA A 44 -6.80 1.05 17.41
C ALA A 44 -5.90 2.21 17.88
N PRO A 45 -5.16 2.02 18.98
CA PRO A 45 -4.42 3.09 19.63
C PRO A 45 -3.14 3.51 18.88
N SER A 46 -2.66 2.70 17.91
CA SER A 46 -1.41 2.97 17.21
C SER A 46 -1.58 3.17 15.70
N PRO A 47 -0.65 3.89 15.03
CA PRO A 47 -0.65 4.03 13.57
C PRO A 47 -0.56 2.71 12.79
N LEU A 48 0.01 1.66 13.40
CA LEU A 48 -0.01 0.32 12.82
C LEU A 48 -1.41 -0.27 12.86
N ASP A 49 -2.14 -0.13 13.96
CA ASP A 49 -3.51 -0.64 14.08
C ASP A 49 -4.45 0.00 13.06
N TRP A 50 -4.25 1.30 12.77
CA TRP A 50 -5.01 2.00 11.74
C TRP A 50 -4.77 1.38 10.37
N LYS A 51 -3.49 1.12 10.03
CA LYS A 51 -3.14 0.50 8.74
C LYS A 51 -3.65 -0.94 8.66
N LEU A 52 -3.53 -1.74 9.70
CA LEU A 52 -4.05 -3.10 9.73
C LEU A 52 -5.55 -3.12 9.39
N ARG A 53 -6.34 -2.30 10.10
CA ARG A 53 -7.79 -2.18 9.82
C ARG A 53 -8.08 -1.68 8.41
N ALA A 54 -7.33 -0.70 7.93
CA ALA A 54 -7.49 -0.20 6.56
C ALA A 54 -7.17 -1.28 5.52
N PHE A 55 -6.11 -2.06 5.72
CA PHE A 55 -5.70 -3.11 4.80
C PHE A 55 -6.71 -4.25 4.80
N ASP A 56 -7.15 -4.71 5.97
CA ASP A 56 -8.16 -5.78 6.09
C ASP A 56 -9.43 -5.41 5.31
N VAL A 57 -9.98 -4.21 5.56
CA VAL A 57 -11.21 -3.72 4.91
C VAL A 57 -11.02 -3.56 3.40
N GLU A 58 -9.88 -3.06 2.94
CA GLU A 58 -9.64 -2.83 1.52
C GLU A 58 -9.35 -4.13 0.75
N ILE A 59 -8.70 -5.10 1.38
CA ILE A 59 -8.50 -6.43 0.80
C ILE A 59 -9.85 -7.15 0.68
N GLU A 60 -10.67 -7.13 1.74
CA GLU A 60 -12.02 -7.68 1.71
C GLU A 60 -12.90 -7.01 0.67
N ARG A 61 -12.85 -5.69 0.55
CA ARG A 61 -13.61 -4.96 -0.47
C ARG A 61 -13.21 -5.35 -1.90
N VAL A 62 -11.92 -5.66 -2.14
CA VAL A 62 -11.41 -5.98 -3.49
C VAL A 62 -11.71 -7.42 -3.89
N TYR A 63 -11.48 -8.38 -2.98
CA TYR A 63 -11.67 -9.79 -3.29
C TYR A 63 -13.09 -10.27 -2.99
N GLY A 64 -13.77 -9.67 -2.01
CA GLY A 64 -15.03 -10.15 -1.48
C GLY A 64 -14.83 -11.29 -0.48
N PHE A 65 -15.82 -11.46 0.41
CA PHE A 65 -15.79 -12.44 1.50
C PHE A 65 -15.58 -13.88 0.98
N GLU A 66 -16.36 -14.31 -0.01
CA GLU A 66 -16.27 -15.67 -0.55
C GLU A 66 -14.90 -15.96 -1.16
N ALA A 67 -14.35 -15.00 -1.91
CA ALA A 67 -13.05 -15.21 -2.54
C ALA A 67 -11.92 -15.25 -1.53
N MET A 68 -12.04 -14.54 -0.39
CA MET A 68 -11.05 -14.57 0.68
C MET A 68 -10.88 -15.96 1.28
N GLU A 69 -11.92 -16.79 1.33
CA GLU A 69 -11.85 -18.16 1.86
C GLU A 69 -11.53 -19.22 0.80
N ASP A 70 -11.65 -18.87 -0.49
CA ASP A 70 -11.41 -19.79 -1.60
C ASP A 70 -9.91 -20.00 -1.85
N ALA A 71 -9.42 -21.23 -1.61
CA ALA A 71 -8.04 -21.63 -1.87
C ALA A 71 -7.70 -21.83 -3.36
N THR A 72 -8.70 -21.96 -4.23
CA THR A 72 -8.50 -22.10 -5.68
C THR A 72 -8.23 -20.75 -6.35
N MET A 73 -8.73 -19.66 -5.74
CA MET A 73 -8.51 -18.31 -6.24
C MET A 73 -7.22 -17.68 -5.73
N ARG A 74 -6.29 -17.42 -6.66
CA ARG A 74 -5.04 -16.71 -6.38
C ARG A 74 -5.30 -15.25 -6.04
N LYS A 75 -4.73 -14.80 -4.92
CA LYS A 75 -4.73 -13.41 -4.47
C LYS A 75 -3.31 -12.86 -4.55
N ASN A 76 -3.18 -11.58 -4.87
CA ASN A 76 -1.89 -10.92 -5.07
C ASN A 76 -2.00 -9.50 -4.52
N VAL A 77 -1.42 -9.27 -3.35
CA VAL A 77 -1.51 -8.00 -2.64
C VAL A 77 -0.13 -7.37 -2.63
N LEU A 78 0.05 -6.33 -3.44
CA LEU A 78 1.28 -5.55 -3.55
C LEU A 78 1.12 -4.22 -2.80
N SER A 79 1.94 -4.02 -1.77
CA SER A 79 2.07 -2.77 -1.04
C SER A 79 3.38 -2.08 -1.42
N LEU A 80 3.27 -0.84 -1.89
CA LEU A 80 4.40 0.04 -2.20
C LEU A 80 4.34 1.24 -1.25
N GLY A 81 5.44 1.57 -0.58
CA GLY A 81 5.47 2.76 0.26
C GLY A 81 6.76 2.93 1.06
N ASP A 82 6.97 4.14 1.56
CA ASP A 82 8.14 4.54 2.36
C ASP A 82 7.88 4.54 3.87
N GLY A 83 6.64 4.38 4.32
CA GLY A 83 6.33 4.40 5.75
C GLY A 83 6.76 3.12 6.50
N ALA A 84 6.82 3.21 7.83
CA ALA A 84 7.32 2.14 8.68
C ALA A 84 6.33 0.98 8.92
N HIS A 85 5.04 1.17 8.64
CA HIS A 85 3.97 0.25 9.05
C HIS A 85 3.36 -0.53 7.88
N GLU A 86 3.66 -0.14 6.64
CA GLU A 86 3.15 -0.69 5.39
C GLU A 86 3.48 -2.17 5.26
N ARG A 87 4.76 -2.49 5.47
CA ARG A 87 5.26 -3.86 5.42
C ARG A 87 4.49 -4.74 6.40
N GLU A 88 4.37 -4.31 7.65
CA GLU A 88 3.72 -5.13 8.67
C GLU A 88 2.22 -5.28 8.41
N ALA A 89 1.57 -4.19 7.96
CA ALA A 89 0.17 -4.21 7.59
C ALA A 89 -0.12 -5.22 6.47
N VAL A 90 0.61 -5.19 5.36
CA VAL A 90 0.37 -6.12 4.25
C VAL A 90 0.61 -7.57 4.66
N MET A 91 1.68 -7.84 5.42
CA MET A 91 2.03 -9.21 5.79
C MET A 91 1.02 -9.80 6.77
N ARG A 92 0.53 -9.03 7.75
CA ARG A 92 -0.48 -9.52 8.70
C ARG A 92 -1.86 -9.67 8.09
N SER A 93 -2.31 -8.68 7.32
CA SER A 93 -3.64 -8.67 6.69
C SER A 93 -3.80 -9.77 5.64
N THR A 94 -2.72 -10.38 5.18
CA THR A 94 -2.74 -11.47 4.18
C THR A 94 -2.33 -12.83 4.74
N GLN A 95 -1.85 -12.90 5.99
CA GLN A 95 -1.29 -14.11 6.58
C GLN A 95 -2.26 -15.28 6.61
N SER A 96 -3.55 -15.02 6.86
CA SER A 96 -4.60 -16.05 6.94
C SER A 96 -5.27 -16.35 5.59
N LEU A 97 -4.93 -15.62 4.53
CA LEU A 97 -5.60 -15.76 3.23
C LEU A 97 -5.02 -16.94 2.46
N PRO A 98 -5.82 -17.96 2.13
CA PRO A 98 -5.37 -19.08 1.31
C PRO A 98 -5.03 -18.59 -0.10
N ASN A 99 -3.97 -19.17 -0.67
CA ASN A 99 -3.48 -18.87 -2.01
C ASN A 99 -3.22 -17.38 -2.25
N CYS A 100 -2.65 -16.69 -1.24
CA CYS A 100 -2.31 -15.27 -1.31
C CYS A 100 -0.80 -15.05 -1.41
N SER A 101 -0.39 -14.25 -2.39
CA SER A 101 0.97 -13.70 -2.51
C SER A 101 1.00 -12.30 -1.90
N ALA A 102 1.66 -12.14 -0.76
CA ALA A 102 1.87 -10.88 -0.08
C ALA A 102 3.21 -10.27 -0.52
N LYS A 103 3.16 -9.06 -1.07
CA LYS A 103 4.35 -8.39 -1.62
C LYS A 103 4.50 -7.03 -1.00
N SER A 104 5.55 -6.86 -0.22
CA SER A 104 5.97 -5.61 0.39
C SER A 104 7.16 -5.07 -0.37
N LEU A 105 7.06 -3.82 -0.83
CA LEU A 105 8.17 -3.11 -1.43
C LEU A 105 8.33 -1.76 -0.73
N LYS A 106 9.41 -1.67 0.06
CA LYS A 106 9.77 -0.51 0.86
C LYS A 106 10.59 0.47 0.04
N PHE A 107 10.07 1.68 -0.11
CA PHE A 107 10.78 2.83 -0.68
C PHE A 107 11.73 3.46 0.33
N VAL A 108 12.68 4.25 -0.19
CA VAL A 108 13.61 5.03 0.63
C VAL A 108 12.81 6.03 1.46
N GLU A 109 13.06 6.08 2.76
CA GLU A 109 12.42 7.03 3.66
C GLU A 109 13.05 8.42 3.47
N ARG A 110 12.21 9.46 3.37
CA ARG A 110 12.62 10.87 3.11
C ARG A 110 13.56 11.00 1.91
N PRO A 111 13.16 10.52 0.72
CA PRO A 111 14.01 10.58 -0.45
C PRO A 111 14.17 12.02 -0.94
N ASP A 112 15.32 12.34 -1.51
CA ASP A 112 15.46 13.52 -2.36
C ASP A 112 14.80 13.30 -3.74
N ILE A 113 14.72 14.35 -4.57
CA ILE A 113 14.08 14.29 -5.89
C ILE A 113 14.77 13.25 -6.80
N SER A 114 16.09 13.14 -6.75
CA SER A 114 16.86 12.18 -7.54
C SER A 114 16.53 10.74 -7.13
N GLN A 115 16.44 10.49 -5.82
CA GLN A 115 16.05 9.20 -5.27
C GLN A 115 14.61 8.83 -5.64
N ILE A 116 13.67 9.79 -5.64
CA ILE A 116 12.30 9.57 -6.13
C ILE A 116 12.32 9.10 -7.59
N VAL A 117 13.07 9.77 -8.46
CA VAL A 117 13.15 9.39 -9.88
C VAL A 117 13.81 8.01 -10.04
N LYS A 118 14.94 7.77 -9.35
CA LYS A 118 15.68 6.50 -9.41
C LYS A 118 14.80 5.32 -8.99
N GLN A 119 14.13 5.42 -7.84
CA GLN A 119 13.31 4.33 -7.31
C GLN A 119 12.09 4.05 -8.21
N HIS A 120 11.41 5.09 -8.72
CA HIS A 120 10.28 4.90 -9.63
C HIS A 120 10.71 4.32 -10.98
N THR A 121 11.88 4.72 -11.50
CA THR A 121 12.45 4.16 -12.74
C THR A 121 12.77 2.68 -12.56
N LEU A 122 13.42 2.31 -11.44
CA LEU A 122 13.73 0.92 -11.11
C LEU A 122 12.45 0.07 -11.06
N ILE A 123 11.45 0.51 -10.30
CA ILE A 123 10.20 -0.24 -10.15
C ILE A 123 9.44 -0.34 -11.46
N SER A 124 9.40 0.73 -12.26
CA SER A 124 8.74 0.68 -13.57
C SER A 124 9.41 -0.33 -14.50
N GLY A 125 10.73 -0.47 -14.43
CA GLY A 125 11.49 -1.43 -15.25
C GLY A 125 11.30 -2.90 -14.85
N CYS A 126 10.89 -3.19 -13.61
CA CYS A 126 10.68 -4.56 -13.13
C CYS A 126 9.26 -4.83 -12.59
N PHE A 127 8.30 -3.93 -12.83
CA PHE A 127 6.96 -4.02 -12.25
C PHE A 127 6.26 -5.34 -12.60
N ASP A 128 6.34 -5.75 -13.87
CA ASP A 128 5.76 -7.01 -14.34
C ASP A 128 6.36 -8.22 -13.63
N GLN A 129 7.66 -8.21 -13.38
CA GLN A 129 8.35 -9.29 -12.67
C GLN A 129 7.89 -9.37 -11.21
N ILE A 130 7.74 -8.23 -10.53
CA ILE A 130 7.22 -8.16 -9.16
C ILE A 130 5.79 -8.70 -9.10
N VAL A 131 4.94 -8.27 -10.03
CA VAL A 131 3.53 -8.68 -10.07
C VAL A 131 3.40 -10.17 -10.38
N GLN A 132 4.17 -10.68 -11.35
CA GLN A 132 4.09 -12.08 -11.79
C GLN A 132 4.76 -13.06 -10.83
N HIS A 133 5.72 -12.61 -10.01
CA HIS A 133 6.40 -13.46 -9.04
C HIS A 133 5.41 -14.31 -8.23
N GLU A 134 5.69 -15.60 -8.13
CA GLU A 134 4.88 -16.54 -7.38
C GLU A 134 5.34 -16.61 -5.93
N GLY A 135 4.44 -16.32 -5.00
CA GLY A 135 4.75 -16.27 -3.58
C GLY A 135 5.01 -14.87 -3.05
N ASN A 136 5.53 -14.82 -1.82
CA ASN A 136 5.70 -13.59 -1.08
C ASN A 136 6.99 -12.87 -1.47
N LEU A 137 6.92 -11.54 -1.52
CA LEU A 137 8.10 -10.69 -1.68
C LEU A 137 8.20 -9.70 -0.52
N ASP A 138 9.41 -9.49 -0.05
CA ASP A 138 9.71 -8.48 0.95
C ASP A 138 11.02 -7.78 0.58
N LEU A 139 10.89 -6.69 -0.17
CA LEU A 139 12.01 -5.99 -0.80
C LEU A 139 12.14 -4.58 -0.22
N CYS A 140 13.38 -4.10 -0.13
CA CYS A 140 13.69 -2.75 0.30
C CYS A 140 14.61 -2.10 -0.73
N ILE A 141 14.17 -0.99 -1.32
CA ILE A 141 14.98 -0.22 -2.27
C ILE A 141 16.08 0.49 -1.50
N ARG A 142 17.29 0.42 -2.05
CA ARG A 142 18.43 1.24 -1.63
C ARG A 142 18.86 2.07 -2.83
N CYS A 143 18.87 3.39 -2.68
CA CYS A 143 19.41 4.31 -3.66
C CYS A 143 20.72 4.86 -3.10
N GLU A 144 21.84 4.35 -3.62
CA GLU A 144 23.17 4.95 -3.46
C GLU A 144 23.29 6.24 -4.30
#